data_AF-A0A919WIU2-F1
#
_entry.id   AF-A0A919WIU2-F1
#
_cell.length_a   1.000
_cell.length_b   1.000
_cell.length_c   1.000
_cell.angle_alpha   90.00
_cell.angle_beta   90.00
_cell.angle_gamma   90.00
#
_symmetry.space_group_name_H-M   'P 1'
#
loop_
_entity.id
_entity.type
_entity.pdbx_description
1 polymer ?
#
loop_
_entity_poly.entity_id
_entity_poly.type
_entity_poly.pdbx_seq_one_letter_code
_entity_poly.pdbx_strand_id
1 'polypeptide(L)' 'MKWVYIVSITTLVILMFIFQWPKIKATEKKEKAAFVTLTVLGWAIAVFYVIFPSMPSPAKIVDFTLMQISNFFRTLW' A
#
# COMPACT_ATOMS: atom_id res chain seq x y z
N MET A 1 -3.06 19.90 -9.36
CA MET A 1 -1.98 20.11 -8.37
C MET A 1 -1.77 18.80 -7.60
N LYS A 2 -0.65 18.08 -7.78
CA LYS A 2 -0.39 16.78 -7.11
C LYS A 2 -0.61 16.83 -5.59
N TRP A 3 -0.37 17.99 -4.99
CA TRP A 3 -0.63 18.33 -3.60
C TRP A 3 -2.06 18.09 -3.10
N VAL A 4 -3.07 18.35 -3.94
CA VAL A 4 -4.49 18.13 -3.54
C VAL A 4 -4.74 16.65 -3.27
N TYR A 5 -4.18 15.76 -4.10
CA TYR A 5 -4.31 14.32 -3.89
C TYR A 5 -3.60 13.86 -2.61
N ILE A 6 -2.39 14.38 -2.36
CA ILE A 6 -1.61 14.03 -1.15
C ILE A 6 -2.35 14.46 0.12
N VAL A 7 -2.91 15.68 0.12
CA VAL A 7 -3.69 16.21 1.26
C VAL A 7 -4.93 15.36 1.49
N SER A 8 -5.71 15.07 0.45
CA SER A 8 -6.92 14.23 0.56
C SER A 8 -6.63 12.82 1.08
N ILE A 9 -5.57 12.17 0.57
CA ILE A 9 -5.15 10.83 1.04
C ILE A 9 -4.74 10.90 2.51
N THR A 10 -3.96 11.90 2.89
CA THR A 10 -3.50 12.07 4.28
C THR A 10 -4.68 12.32 5.23
N THR A 11 -5.64 13.16 4.85
CA THR A 11 -6.85 13.40 5.62
C THR A 11 -7.68 12.12 5.81
N LEU A 12 -7.86 11.33 4.76
CA LEU A 12 -8.56 10.04 4.84
C LEU A 12 -7.84 9.06 5.79
N VAL A 13 -6.52 8.93 5.66
CA VAL A 13 -5.71 8.06 6.52
C VAL A 13 -5.79 8.49 7.98
N ILE A 14 -5.74 9.78 8.27
CA ILE A 14 -5.91 10.32 9.62
C ILE A 14 -7.31 10.00 10.16
N LEU A 15 -8.36 10.15 9.36
CA LEU A 15 -9.73 9.81 9.76
C LEU A 15 -9.85 8.32 10.11
N MET A 16 -9.34 7.44 9.24
CA MET A 16 -9.32 5.99 9.48
C MET A 16 -8.55 5.65 10.75
N PHE A 17 -7.39 6.27 10.94
CA PHE A 17 -6.55 6.07 12.12
C PHE A 17 -7.30 6.45 13.40
N ILE A 18 -7.89 7.64 13.47
CA ILE A 18 -8.64 8.11 14.65
C ILE A 18 -9.88 7.25 14.93
N PHE A 19 -10.55 6.75 13.89
CA PHE A 19 -11.74 5.92 14.07
C PHE A 19 -11.42 4.49 14.53
N GLN A 20 -10.29 3.94 14.06
CA GLN A 20 -9.92 2.56 14.28
C GLN A 20 -9.02 2.39 15.53
N TRP A 21 -8.25 3.41 15.89
CA TRP A 21 -7.44 3.45 17.11
C TRP A 21 -8.19 3.17 18.43
N PRO A 22 -9.38 3.76 18.70
CA PRO A 22 -10.15 3.46 19.92
C PRO A 22 -10.84 2.11 19.88
N LYS A 23 -11.04 1.52 18.68
CA LYS A 23 -11.64 0.18 18.53
C LYS A 23 -10.66 -0.95 18.85
N ILE A 24 -9.36 -0.69 18.76
CA ILE A 24 -8.32 -1.65 19.16
C ILE A 24 -8.22 -1.63 20.68
N LYS A 25 -8.52 -2.77 21.33
CA LYS A 25 -8.45 -2.92 22.79
C LYS A 25 -7.09 -2.42 23.29
N ALA A 26 -7.11 -1.52 24.27
CA ALA A 26 -5.89 -0.85 24.77
C ALA A 26 -4.80 -1.81 25.28
N THR A 27 -5.20 -3.04 25.63
CA THR A 27 -4.33 -4.11 26.17
C THR A 27 -3.48 -4.80 25.09
N GLU A 28 -3.89 -4.76 23.82
CA GLU A 28 -3.24 -5.45 22.69
C GLU A 28 -2.18 -4.55 22.01
N LYS A 29 -1.06 -4.30 22.70
CA LYS A 29 0.04 -3.44 22.18
C LYS A 29 0.58 -3.91 20.81
N LYS A 30 0.55 -5.21 20.54
CA LYS A 30 0.99 -5.81 19.27
C LYS A 30 0.06 -5.47 18.11
N GLU A 31 -1.26 -5.48 18.34
CA GLU A 31 -2.25 -5.12 17.32
C GLU A 31 -2.15 -3.63 16.97
N LYS A 32 -1.94 -2.75 17.95
CA LYS A 32 -1.71 -1.33 17.68
C LYS A 32 -0.45 -1.10 16.86
N ALA A 33 0.63 -1.81 17.17
CA ALA A 33 1.86 -1.74 16.39
C ALA A 33 1.64 -2.20 14.94
N ALA A 34 0.96 -3.34 14.73
CA ALA A 34 0.63 -3.85 13.41
C ALA A 34 -0.29 -2.89 12.62
N PHE A 35 -1.27 -2.28 13.29
CA PHE A 35 -2.15 -1.30 12.66
C PHE A 35 -1.39 -0.06 12.20
N VAL A 36 -0.51 0.50 13.05
CA VAL A 36 0.32 1.66 12.71
C VAL A 36 1.25 1.33 11.55
N THR A 37 1.94 0.19 11.60
CA THR A 37 2.90 -0.17 10.53
C THR A 37 2.20 -0.37 9.20
N LEU A 38 1.07 -1.08 9.16
CA LEU A 38 0.28 -1.26 7.94
C LEU A 38 -0.27 0.07 7.41
N THR A 39 -0.73 0.94 8.29
CA THR A 39 -1.26 2.27 7.91
C THR A 39 -0.16 3.14 7.31
N VAL A 40 1.01 3.20 7.94
CA VAL A 40 2.17 3.98 7.46
C VAL A 40 2.67 3.43 6.13
N LEU A 41 2.78 2.10 5.99
CA LEU A 41 3.18 1.47 4.73
C LEU A 41 2.19 1.77 3.60
N GLY A 42 0.89 1.61 3.85
CA GLY A 42 -0.15 1.92 2.86
C GLY A 42 -0.16 3.39 2.44
N TRP A 43 -0.01 4.31 3.40
CA TRP A 43 0.10 5.75 3.12
C TRP A 43 1.36 6.07 2.31
N ALA A 44 2.51 5.51 2.67
CA ALA A 44 3.75 5.72 1.94
C ALA A 44 3.61 5.29 0.48
N ILE A 45 3.08 4.08 0.23
CA ILE A 45 2.83 3.58 -1.12
C ILE A 45 1.90 4.52 -1.89
N ALA A 46 0.81 4.99 -1.28
CA ALA A 46 -0.12 5.91 -1.91
C ALA A 46 0.55 7.25 -2.31
N VAL A 47 1.40 7.80 -1.44
CA VAL A 47 2.19 9.01 -1.73
C VAL A 47 3.20 8.76 -2.85
N PHE A 48 3.90 7.62 -2.83
CA PHE A 48 4.83 7.23 -3.89
C PHE A 48 4.15 7.20 -5.27
N TYR A 49 2.93 6.66 -5.37
CA TYR A 49 2.15 6.65 -6.60
C TYR A 49 1.78 8.04 -7.11
N VAL A 50 1.47 8.98 -6.22
CA VAL A 50 1.13 10.36 -6.61
C VAL A 50 2.37 11.10 -7.13
N ILE A 51 3.54 10.84 -6.56
CA ILE A 51 4.81 11.44 -6.98
C ILE A 51 5.28 10.83 -8.31
N PHE A 52 5.28 9.49 -8.39
CA PHE A 52 5.72 8.68 -9.52
C PHE A 52 4.53 7.96 -10.20
N PRO A 53 3.68 8.67 -10.98
CA PRO A 53 2.51 8.08 -11.60
C PRO A 53 2.84 7.05 -12.69
N SER A 54 4.08 7.04 -13.18
CA SER A 54 4.61 6.07 -14.16
C SER A 54 5.22 4.83 -13.50
N MET A 55 5.20 4.72 -12.18
CA MET A 55 5.69 3.52 -11.50
C MET A 55 4.78 2.32 -11.83
N PRO A 56 5.33 1.21 -12.35
CA PRO A 56 4.53 0.03 -12.60
C PRO A 56 3.93 -0.45 -11.28
N SER A 57 2.65 -0.79 -11.31
CA SER A 57 1.98 -1.29 -10.12
C SER A 57 2.73 -2.50 -9.55
N PRO A 58 2.87 -2.66 -8.23
CA PRO A 58 3.43 -3.88 -7.65
C PRO A 58 2.77 -5.15 -8.21
N ALA A 59 1.47 -5.08 -8.54
CA ALA A 59 0.75 -6.15 -9.23
C ALA A 59 1.32 -6.42 -10.64
N LYS A 60 1.66 -5.38 -11.40
CA LYS A 60 2.31 -5.52 -12.72
C LYS A 60 3.72 -6.12 -12.63
N ILE A 61 4.43 -5.90 -11.53
CA ILE A 61 5.74 -6.53 -11.29
C ILE A 61 5.55 -8.03 -11.08
N VAL A 62 4.54 -8.42 -10.31
CA VAL A 62 4.16 -9.84 -10.14
C VAL A 62 3.68 -10.46 -11.45
N ASP A 63 2.85 -9.76 -12.22
CA ASP A 63 2.42 -10.23 -13.54
C ASP A 63 3.61 -10.41 -14.48
N PHE A 64 4.58 -9.50 -14.46
CA PHE A 64 5.78 -9.61 -15.28
C PHE A 64 6.62 -10.84 -14.92
N THR A 65 6.84 -11.12 -13.63
CA THR A 65 7.58 -12.32 -13.19
C THR A 65 6.84 -13.59 -13.55
N LEU A 66 5.51 -13.62 -13.38
CA LEU A 66 4.68 -14.76 -13.77
C LEU A 66 4.69 -14.98 -15.29
N MET A 67 4.63 -13.92 -16.10
CA MET A 67 4.74 -14.02 -17.55
C MET A 67 6.11 -14.54 -18.00
N GLN A 68 7.21 -14.09 -17.37
CA GLN A 68 8.54 -14.60 -17.68
C GLN A 68 8.67 -16.11 -17.38
N ILE A 69 8.14 -16.56 -16.23
CA ILE A 69 8.13 -17.97 -15.86
C ILE A 69 7.28 -18.78 -16.85
N SER A 70 6.07 -18.30 -17.18
CA SER A 70 5.19 -18.96 -18.14
C SER A 70 5.84 -19.11 -19.52
N ASN A 71 6.53 -18.07 -20.00
CA ASN A 71 7.25 -18.12 -21.27
C ASN A 71 8.41 -19.12 -21.24
N PHE A 72 9.12 -19.24 -20.12
CA PHE A 72 10.18 -20.24 -19.96
C PHE A 72 9.64 -21.67 -20.06
N PHE A 73 8.54 -21.97 -19.37
CA PHE A 73 7.85 -23.27 -19.49
C PHE A 73 7.37 -23.55 -20.91
N ARG A 74 6.84 -22.53 -21.61
CA ARG A 74 6.37 -22.65 -23.00
C ARG A 74 7.50 -22.87 -24.01
N THR A 75 8.73 -22.49 -23.67
CA THR A 75 9.90 -22.67 -24.53
C THR A 75 10.52 -24.07 -24.36
N LEU A 76 10.18 -24.77 -23.27
CA LEU A 76 10.76 -26.04 -22.86
C LEU A 76 9.91 -27.28 -23.21
N TRP A 77 8.69 -27.08 -23.70
CA TRP A 77 7.75 -28.12 -24.15
C TRP A 77 7.31 -27.84 -25.58
#